data_AF-A0AAU9NBJ0-F1
#
_entry.id   AF-A0AAU9NBJ0-F1
#
_cell.length_a   1.000
_cell.length_b   1.000
_cell.length_c   1.000
_cell.angle_alpha   90.00
_cell.angle_beta   90.00
_cell.angle_gamma   90.00
#
_symmetry.space_group_name_H-M   'P 1'
#
loop_
_entity.id
_entity.type
_entity.pdbx_description
1 polymer ?
#
loop_
_entity_poly.entity_id
_entity_poly.type
_entity_poly.pdbx_seq_one_letter_code
_entity_poly.pdbx_strand_id
1 'polypeptide(L)'
;MATRLHKGITIASSSSPLSISKQLLDEPSLIAILCLTFSKVRRASSSPDGTSTTAGKPKKKTQDRLSGVIDAVNDKKLPPELRGQRNNIRSETDIINVVEQRIWHSMEEGQFENLPGKGKPLNLNSNPHADPADDTLYRILSRNKCAPEWVELNKEIRIGVAEWRLSLKKAWVRKESGDNSKWDENSDSLKLQLRSINDKVFRYNLIVPFGRQMSGFKWEKEVARLNEVEQPSS
;
A
#
# COMPACT_ATOMS: atom_id res chain seq x y z
N MET A 1 51.80 -44.77 4.68
CA MET A 1 51.21 -44.11 3.49
C MET A 1 49.70 -44.21 3.60
N ALA A 2 49.01 -43.12 3.94
CA ALA A 2 47.55 -43.09 4.08
C ALA A 2 46.99 -42.02 3.14
N THR A 3 46.32 -42.46 2.08
CA THR A 3 45.77 -41.61 1.02
C THR A 3 44.37 -41.11 1.39
N ARG A 4 44.22 -39.79 1.36
CA ARG A 4 43.04 -39.00 1.72
C ARG A 4 42.07 -38.92 0.53
N LEU A 5 40.97 -39.67 0.58
CA LEU A 5 39.87 -39.61 -0.39
C LEU A 5 38.99 -38.38 -0.12
N HIS A 6 39.02 -37.40 -1.03
CA HIS A 6 38.06 -36.30 -1.09
C HIS A 6 36.85 -36.74 -1.91
N LYS A 7 35.65 -36.72 -1.31
CA LYS A 7 34.38 -36.84 -2.03
C LYS A 7 33.95 -35.44 -2.48
N GLY A 8 34.07 -35.15 -3.77
CA GLY A 8 33.43 -34.01 -4.41
C GLY A 8 31.96 -34.30 -4.66
N ILE A 9 31.08 -33.37 -4.28
CA ILE A 9 29.66 -33.39 -4.64
C ILE A 9 29.49 -32.43 -5.82
N THR A 10 29.20 -33.01 -6.98
CA THR A 10 28.82 -32.29 -8.20
C THR A 10 27.30 -32.19 -8.24
N ILE A 11 26.73 -30.97 -8.19
CA ILE A 11 25.31 -30.76 -8.44
C ILE A 11 25.19 -30.22 -9.87
N ALA A 12 24.71 -31.09 -10.77
CA ALA A 12 24.37 -30.73 -12.13
C ALA A 12 23.04 -29.97 -12.16
N SER A 13 23.06 -28.79 -12.79
CA SER A 13 21.85 -28.08 -13.21
C SER A 13 21.14 -28.86 -14.30
N SER A 14 19.84 -29.12 -14.13
CA SER A 14 18.95 -29.45 -15.22
C SER A 14 17.82 -28.43 -15.25
N SER A 15 17.78 -27.67 -16.35
CA SER A 15 16.77 -26.69 -16.69
C SER A 15 15.79 -27.30 -17.67
N SER A 16 14.49 -27.23 -17.36
CA SER A 16 13.42 -27.25 -18.36
C SER A 16 12.16 -26.59 -17.77
N PRO A 17 11.44 -25.75 -18.54
CA PRO A 17 10.37 -24.90 -18.04
C PRO A 17 9.01 -25.59 -18.10
N LEU A 18 8.21 -25.45 -17.05
CA LEU A 18 6.78 -25.80 -17.05
C LEU A 18 5.95 -24.52 -17.15
N SER A 19 5.32 -24.35 -18.31
CA SER A 19 4.25 -23.39 -18.54
C SER A 19 3.01 -23.81 -17.76
N ILE A 20 2.52 -22.95 -16.87
CA ILE A 20 1.21 -23.09 -16.23
C ILE A 20 0.45 -21.77 -16.39
N SER A 21 -0.71 -21.89 -17.02
CA SER A 21 -1.68 -20.84 -17.33
C SER A 21 -2.14 -20.09 -16.09
N LYS A 22 -2.10 -18.75 -16.15
CA LYS A 22 -2.70 -17.88 -15.14
C LYS A 22 -4.21 -17.83 -15.34
N GLN A 23 -4.96 -18.54 -14.50
CA GLN A 23 -6.34 -18.19 -14.19
C GLN A 23 -6.38 -17.16 -13.06
N LEU A 24 -7.38 -16.32 -13.21
CA LEU A 24 -7.61 -15.01 -12.64
C LEU A 24 -8.45 -15.16 -11.38
N LEU A 25 -7.97 -14.68 -10.23
CA LEU A 25 -8.81 -14.29 -9.09
C LEU A 25 -8.20 -13.05 -8.44
N ASP A 26 -8.91 -11.95 -8.64
CA ASP A 26 -8.68 -10.62 -8.11
C ASP A 26 -9.73 -10.44 -7.00
N GLU A 27 -9.28 -10.28 -5.75
CA GLU A 27 -10.14 -10.03 -4.58
C GLU A 27 -10.07 -8.54 -4.24
N PRO A 28 -11.14 -7.75 -4.42
CA PRO A 28 -11.17 -6.38 -3.93
C PRO A 28 -11.66 -6.32 -2.48
N SER A 29 -10.73 -5.93 -1.62
CA SER A 29 -10.94 -5.38 -0.28
C SER A 29 -12.01 -4.28 -0.28
N LEU A 30 -13.02 -4.47 0.55
CA LEU A 30 -14.10 -3.53 0.81
C LEU A 30 -13.61 -2.38 1.72
N ILE A 31 -13.17 -1.26 1.16
CA ILE A 31 -13.32 0.10 1.71
C ILE A 31 -13.00 1.06 0.55
N ALA A 32 -14.04 1.62 -0.08
CA ALA A 32 -13.96 2.91 -0.78
C ALA A 32 -15.29 3.27 -1.46
N ILE A 33 -15.82 4.43 -1.04
CA ILE A 33 -16.56 5.41 -1.84
C ILE A 33 -18.04 5.07 -2.13
N LEU A 34 -18.94 5.84 -1.51
CA LEU A 34 -19.79 6.73 -2.31
C LEU A 34 -20.29 7.92 -1.46
N CYS A 35 -19.62 9.05 -1.61
CA CYS A 35 -20.21 10.36 -1.36
C CYS A 35 -20.56 10.96 -2.73
N LEU A 36 -21.77 11.51 -2.81
CA LEU A 36 -22.30 12.41 -3.84
C LEU A 36 -22.64 11.80 -5.21
N THR A 37 -23.93 11.77 -5.52
CA THR A 37 -24.54 12.77 -6.41
C THR A 37 -26.05 12.54 -6.46
N PHE A 38 -26.79 13.42 -5.80
CA PHE A 38 -28.24 13.57 -5.99
C PHE A 38 -28.49 14.07 -7.42
N SER A 39 -28.80 13.15 -8.34
CA SER A 39 -29.42 13.50 -9.62
C SER A 39 -30.91 13.17 -9.57
N LYS A 40 -31.67 14.25 -9.59
CA LYS A 40 -33.13 14.36 -9.48
C LYS A 40 -33.84 13.52 -10.54
N VAL A 41 -34.53 12.45 -10.12
CA VAL A 41 -35.55 11.78 -10.96
C VAL A 41 -36.92 12.06 -10.36
N ARG A 42 -37.65 12.92 -11.06
CA ARG A 42 -39.06 13.24 -10.84
C ARG A 42 -39.87 11.98 -11.20
N ARG A 43 -40.68 11.44 -10.30
CA ARG A 43 -41.77 10.51 -10.66
C ARG A 43 -43.06 10.89 -9.93
N ALA A 44 -44.06 11.13 -10.76
CA ALA A 44 -45.39 11.55 -10.43
C ALA A 44 -46.16 10.47 -9.68
N SER A 45 -47.08 10.93 -8.83
CA SER A 45 -48.16 10.15 -8.24
C SER A 45 -49.14 9.68 -9.31
N SER A 46 -49.51 8.40 -9.26
CA SER A 46 -50.82 7.96 -9.79
C SER A 46 -51.35 6.82 -8.91
N SER A 47 -52.53 7.07 -8.35
CA SER A 47 -53.39 6.13 -7.63
C SER A 47 -53.76 4.91 -8.49
N PRO A 48 -54.22 3.81 -7.87
CA PRO A 48 -54.41 2.54 -8.54
C PRO A 48 -55.81 2.48 -9.16
N ASP A 49 -55.92 1.96 -10.37
CA ASP A 49 -57.13 1.25 -10.79
C ASP A 49 -56.87 0.34 -11.99
N GLY A 50 -57.63 -0.76 -12.04
CA GLY A 50 -57.84 -1.52 -13.27
C GLY A 50 -57.08 -2.84 -13.39
N THR A 51 -57.77 -3.93 -13.06
CA THR A 51 -57.54 -5.29 -13.54
C THR A 51 -57.31 -5.38 -15.05
N SER A 52 -56.22 -6.01 -15.48
CA SER A 52 -56.21 -6.82 -16.71
C SER A 52 -55.06 -7.83 -16.70
N THR A 53 -55.42 -9.05 -17.06
CA THR A 53 -54.57 -10.18 -17.42
C THR A 53 -53.68 -9.84 -18.62
N THR A 54 -52.40 -10.21 -18.58
CA THR A 54 -51.63 -10.71 -19.74
C THR A 54 -50.26 -11.20 -19.32
N ALA A 55 -49.86 -12.30 -19.94
CA ALA A 55 -48.64 -13.04 -19.71
C ALA A 55 -47.38 -12.19 -19.98
N GLY A 56 -46.44 -12.26 -19.05
CA GLY A 56 -45.08 -11.78 -19.20
C GLY A 56 -44.41 -11.58 -17.85
N LYS A 57 -43.20 -12.17 -17.69
CA LYS A 57 -42.09 -11.79 -16.78
C LYS A 57 -41.59 -12.91 -15.86
N PRO A 58 -40.78 -13.86 -16.36
CA PRO A 58 -39.87 -14.62 -15.50
C PRO A 58 -38.85 -13.70 -14.79
N LYS A 59 -38.55 -12.51 -15.35
CA LYS A 59 -37.64 -11.51 -14.74
C LYS A 59 -38.18 -10.82 -13.47
N LYS A 60 -39.51 -10.67 -13.32
CA LYS A 60 -40.09 -10.07 -12.09
C LYS A 60 -39.88 -11.00 -10.90
N LYS A 61 -40.12 -12.30 -11.09
CA LYS A 61 -40.02 -13.32 -10.03
C LYS A 61 -38.59 -13.50 -9.51
N THR A 62 -37.57 -13.34 -10.35
CA THR A 62 -36.17 -13.33 -9.92
C THR A 62 -35.77 -12.01 -9.25
N GLN A 63 -36.26 -10.87 -9.72
CA GLN A 63 -36.07 -9.57 -9.06
C GLN A 63 -36.69 -9.53 -7.65
N ASP A 64 -37.90 -10.07 -7.48
CA ASP A 64 -38.59 -10.12 -6.18
C ASP A 64 -37.89 -11.05 -5.17
N ARG A 65 -37.19 -12.08 -5.66
CA ARG A 65 -36.37 -12.96 -4.81
C ARG A 65 -35.08 -12.28 -4.39
N LEU A 66 -34.41 -11.59 -5.31
CA LEU A 66 -33.18 -10.85 -5.01
C LEU A 66 -33.46 -9.69 -4.05
N SER A 67 -34.56 -8.95 -4.26
CA SER A 67 -34.98 -7.90 -3.32
C SER A 67 -35.31 -8.48 -1.95
N GLY A 68 -36.03 -9.60 -1.87
CA GLY A 68 -36.31 -10.25 -0.58
C GLY A 68 -35.06 -10.72 0.16
N VAL A 69 -34.03 -11.20 -0.55
CA VAL A 69 -32.74 -11.58 0.05
C VAL A 69 -31.97 -10.35 0.53
N ILE A 70 -31.93 -9.27 -0.26
CA ILE A 70 -31.26 -8.02 0.10
C ILE A 70 -31.94 -7.39 1.33
N ASP A 71 -33.28 -7.34 1.35
CA ASP A 71 -34.07 -6.86 2.49
C ASP A 71 -33.76 -7.68 3.75
N ALA A 72 -33.76 -9.01 3.65
CA ALA A 72 -33.47 -9.88 4.79
C ALA A 72 -32.04 -9.72 5.33
N VAL A 73 -31.07 -9.41 4.45
CA VAL A 73 -29.69 -9.10 4.84
C VAL A 73 -29.61 -7.73 5.52
N ASN A 74 -30.30 -6.73 4.97
CA ASN A 74 -30.35 -5.38 5.53
C ASN A 74 -31.07 -5.35 6.89
N ASP A 75 -32.18 -6.09 7.04
CA ASP A 75 -32.91 -6.24 8.31
C ASP A 75 -32.02 -6.82 9.41
N LYS A 76 -31.10 -7.73 9.09
CA LYS A 76 -30.15 -8.28 10.06
C LYS A 76 -29.10 -7.27 10.53
N LYS A 77 -28.82 -6.23 9.73
CA LYS A 77 -27.90 -5.14 10.10
C LYS A 77 -28.56 -4.14 11.05
N LEU A 78 -29.89 -4.10 11.09
CA LEU A 78 -30.63 -3.19 11.95
C LEU A 78 -30.61 -3.64 13.43
N PRO A 79 -30.70 -2.68 14.37
CA PRO A 79 -30.98 -2.94 15.78
C PRO A 79 -32.18 -3.90 15.94
N PRO A 80 -32.15 -4.84 16.92
CA PRO A 80 -33.24 -5.79 17.16
C PRO A 80 -34.64 -5.15 17.22
N GLU A 81 -34.73 -3.92 17.72
CA GLU A 81 -35.94 -3.13 17.89
C GLU A 81 -36.56 -2.68 16.55
N LEU A 82 -35.73 -2.63 15.49
CA LEU A 82 -36.11 -2.18 14.14
C LEU A 82 -36.27 -3.33 13.15
N ARG A 83 -36.01 -4.59 13.55
CA ARG A 83 -36.12 -5.74 12.65
C ARG A 83 -37.58 -6.10 12.38
N GLY A 84 -37.91 -6.44 11.13
CA GLY A 84 -39.26 -6.86 10.75
C GLY A 84 -40.29 -5.73 10.70
N GLN A 85 -39.92 -4.50 11.06
CA GLN A 85 -40.75 -3.31 10.92
C GLN A 85 -40.63 -2.70 9.51
N ARG A 86 -41.02 -3.46 8.49
CA ARG A 86 -40.96 -3.07 7.07
C ARG A 86 -41.64 -1.72 6.74
N ASN A 87 -42.59 -1.29 7.58
CA ASN A 87 -43.39 -0.07 7.38
C ASN A 87 -43.11 1.04 8.40
N ASN A 88 -42.23 0.80 9.40
CA ASN A 88 -42.00 1.73 10.51
C ASN A 88 -40.62 2.40 10.48
N ILE A 89 -39.75 2.01 9.55
CA ILE A 89 -38.60 2.83 9.16
C ILE A 89 -39.14 3.85 8.17
N ARG A 90 -39.84 4.88 8.67
CA ARG A 90 -40.45 5.93 7.84
C ARG A 90 -39.39 6.89 7.31
N SER A 91 -38.26 7.04 8.00
CA SER A 91 -37.17 7.92 7.62
C SER A 91 -35.89 7.68 8.42
N GLU A 92 -34.77 8.25 7.96
CA GLU A 92 -33.46 8.25 8.65
C GLU A 92 -33.57 8.69 10.13
N THR A 93 -34.53 9.55 10.45
CA THR A 93 -34.86 9.98 11.81
C THR A 93 -35.28 8.85 12.75
N ASP A 94 -35.97 7.79 12.28
CA ASP A 94 -36.36 6.68 13.16
C ASP A 94 -35.15 5.84 13.58
N ILE A 95 -34.19 5.67 12.66
CA ILE A 95 -32.92 4.99 12.93
C ILE A 95 -32.12 5.81 13.94
N ILE A 96 -32.02 7.12 13.74
CA ILE A 96 -31.34 8.04 14.67
C ILE A 96 -31.98 7.95 16.06
N ASN A 97 -33.32 8.00 16.16
CA ASN A 97 -34.02 7.95 17.45
C ASN A 97 -33.74 6.65 18.22
N VAL A 98 -33.73 5.50 17.55
CA VAL A 98 -33.41 4.21 18.20
C VAL A 98 -31.94 4.16 18.61
N VAL A 99 -31.03 4.67 17.78
CA VAL A 99 -29.60 4.76 18.13
C VAL A 99 -29.40 5.66 19.35
N GLU A 100 -30.02 6.84 19.38
CA GLU A 100 -29.99 7.78 20.51
C GLU A 100 -30.53 7.13 21.79
N GLN A 101 -31.70 6.48 21.73
CA GLN A 101 -32.25 5.76 22.89
C GLN A 101 -31.28 4.69 23.42
N ARG A 102 -30.60 3.97 22.53
CA ARG A 102 -29.62 2.95 22.91
C ARG A 102 -28.36 3.54 23.52
N ILE A 103 -27.89 4.69 23.02
CA ILE A 103 -26.77 5.43 23.59
C ILE A 103 -27.14 5.91 24.99
N TRP A 104 -28.31 6.52 25.17
CA TRP A 104 -28.81 6.97 26.47
C TRP A 104 -28.90 5.82 27.48
N HIS A 105 -29.51 4.70 27.09
CA HIS A 105 -29.60 3.54 27.97
C HIS A 105 -28.21 2.99 28.34
N SER A 106 -27.28 2.95 27.38
CA SER A 106 -25.89 2.53 27.63
C SER A 106 -25.13 3.50 28.54
N MET A 107 -25.44 4.80 28.48
CA MET A 107 -24.90 5.81 29.40
C MET A 107 -25.47 5.64 30.81
N GLU A 108 -26.78 5.41 30.94
CA GLU A 108 -27.46 5.20 32.22
C GLU A 108 -27.01 3.90 32.92
N GLU A 109 -26.80 2.84 32.14
CA GLU A 109 -26.19 1.58 32.60
C GLU A 109 -24.70 1.70 32.94
N GLY A 110 -24.05 2.83 32.61
CA GLY A 110 -22.63 3.05 32.86
C GLY A 110 -21.71 2.17 32.01
N GLN A 111 -22.16 1.68 30.84
CA GLN A 111 -21.35 0.87 29.92
C GLN A 111 -20.09 1.60 29.44
N PHE A 112 -20.10 2.93 29.45
CA PHE A 112 -18.95 3.78 29.09
C PHE A 112 -17.99 4.06 30.28
N GLU A 113 -18.37 3.72 31.51
CA GLU A 113 -17.55 3.97 32.70
C GLU A 113 -16.40 2.97 32.85
N ASN A 114 -16.62 1.70 32.51
CA ASN A 114 -15.65 0.62 32.64
C ASN A 114 -14.99 0.22 31.31
N LEU A 115 -14.78 1.18 30.40
CA LEU A 115 -14.10 0.89 29.13
C LEU A 115 -12.62 0.53 29.35
N PRO A 116 -12.10 -0.49 28.66
CA PRO A 116 -10.69 -0.84 28.74
C PRO A 116 -9.85 0.34 28.27
N GLY A 117 -9.03 0.89 29.18
CA GLY A 117 -8.16 2.01 28.87
C GLY A 117 -8.76 3.40 29.12
N LYS A 118 -9.97 3.53 29.69
CA LYS A 118 -10.50 4.84 30.12
C LYS A 118 -9.51 5.56 31.03
N GLY A 119 -9.22 6.83 30.72
CA GLY A 119 -8.30 7.67 31.49
C GLY A 119 -6.81 7.34 31.31
N LYS A 120 -6.45 6.29 30.55
CA LYS A 120 -5.05 5.98 30.24
C LYS A 120 -4.65 6.65 28.92
N PRO A 121 -3.39 7.10 28.78
CA PRO A 121 -2.88 7.57 27.50
C PRO A 121 -3.04 6.50 26.42
N LEU A 122 -3.42 6.92 25.21
CA LEU A 122 -3.57 6.02 24.08
C LEU A 122 -2.22 5.40 23.71
N ASN A 123 -2.19 4.08 23.53
CA ASN A 123 -0.99 3.37 23.10
C ASN A 123 -0.79 3.55 21.58
N LEU A 124 -0.03 4.57 21.19
CA LEU A 124 0.31 4.83 19.78
C LEU A 124 1.40 3.88 19.22
N ASN A 125 1.92 2.97 20.04
CA ASN A 125 3.08 2.15 19.69
C ASN A 125 2.77 0.92 18.84
N SER A 126 1.50 0.50 18.76
CA SER A 126 1.12 -0.72 18.03
C SER A 126 0.51 -0.32 16.70
N ASN A 127 1.11 -0.75 15.59
CA ASN A 127 0.53 -0.55 14.26
C ASN A 127 -0.41 -1.72 13.92
N PRO A 128 -1.74 -1.53 13.85
CA PRO A 128 -2.68 -2.62 13.55
C PRO A 128 -2.55 -3.17 12.12
N HIS A 129 -1.88 -2.43 11.23
CA HIS A 129 -1.70 -2.77 9.83
C HIS A 129 -0.32 -3.40 9.54
N ALA A 130 0.55 -3.52 10.53
CA ALA A 130 1.84 -4.17 10.38
C ALA A 130 1.72 -5.67 10.67
N ASP A 131 2.56 -6.47 10.01
CA ASP A 131 2.74 -7.87 10.38
C ASP A 131 3.28 -7.96 11.83
N PRO A 132 2.80 -8.89 12.67
CA PRO A 132 3.23 -8.97 14.07
C PRO A 132 4.74 -9.16 14.27
N ALA A 133 5.43 -9.84 13.34
CA ALA A 133 6.88 -10.01 13.42
C ALA A 133 7.60 -8.69 13.13
N ASP A 134 7.20 -7.99 12.07
CA ASP A 134 7.73 -6.68 11.70
C ASP A 134 7.47 -5.60 12.76
N ASP A 135 6.26 -5.56 13.33
CA ASP A 135 5.91 -4.63 14.42
C ASP A 135 6.81 -4.86 15.65
N THR A 136 7.08 -6.12 15.97
CA THR A 136 7.97 -6.47 17.08
C THR A 136 9.41 -6.04 16.80
N LEU A 137 9.91 -6.28 15.59
CA LEU A 137 11.24 -5.83 15.16
C LEU A 137 11.37 -4.30 15.27
N TYR A 138 10.45 -3.55 14.67
CA TYR A 138 10.48 -2.08 14.69
C TYR A 138 10.33 -1.51 16.10
N ARG A 139 9.55 -2.17 16.96
CA ARG A 139 9.43 -1.81 18.37
C ARG A 139 10.73 -2.02 19.14
N ILE A 140 11.46 -3.11 18.90
CA ILE A 140 12.76 -3.35 19.54
C ILE A 140 13.78 -2.31 19.07
N LEU A 141 13.85 -2.04 17.77
CA LEU A 141 14.77 -1.04 17.20
C LEU A 141 14.49 0.37 17.74
N SER A 142 13.24 0.80 17.74
CA SER A 142 12.84 2.14 18.23
C SER A 142 13.10 2.33 19.73
N ARG A 143 12.91 1.28 20.55
CA ARG A 143 13.29 1.30 21.98
C ARG A 143 14.80 1.53 22.16
N ASN A 144 15.62 0.92 21.30
CA ASN A 144 17.08 1.08 21.31
C ASN A 144 17.57 2.31 20.53
N LYS A 145 16.68 3.14 19.99
CA LYS A 145 17.01 4.29 19.13
C LYS A 145 17.81 3.92 17.87
N CYS A 146 17.66 2.68 17.41
CA CYS A 146 18.25 2.19 16.17
C CYS A 146 17.23 2.28 15.03
N ALA A 147 17.74 2.46 13.81
CA ALA A 147 16.91 2.42 12.62
C ALA A 147 16.94 1.02 11.98
N PRO A 148 15.93 0.64 11.19
CA PRO A 148 16.02 -0.56 10.35
C PRO A 148 17.20 -0.45 9.38
N GLU A 149 17.81 -1.59 9.06
CA GLU A 149 18.97 -1.69 8.17
C GLU A 149 18.75 -0.95 6.84
N TRP A 150 17.58 -1.09 6.21
CA TRP A 150 17.28 -0.41 4.96
C TRP A 150 17.24 1.12 5.10
N VAL A 151 16.88 1.67 6.26
CA VAL A 151 16.92 3.12 6.52
C VAL A 151 18.36 3.61 6.57
N GLU A 152 19.23 2.86 7.26
CA GLU A 152 20.65 3.17 7.39
C GLU A 152 21.36 3.06 6.03
N LEU A 153 21.11 1.98 5.30
CA LEU A 153 21.66 1.76 3.97
C LEU A 153 21.21 2.85 2.98
N ASN A 154 19.95 3.29 3.04
CA ASN A 154 19.49 4.42 2.23
C ASN A 154 20.25 5.71 2.57
N LYS A 155 20.49 5.97 3.86
CA LYS A 155 21.29 7.12 4.29
C LYS A 155 22.72 7.04 3.73
N GLU A 156 23.35 5.88 3.81
CA GLU A 156 24.69 5.67 3.23
C GLU A 156 24.73 5.89 1.72
N ILE A 157 23.74 5.35 0.99
CA ILE A 157 23.64 5.54 -0.47
C ILE A 157 23.52 7.03 -0.79
N ARG A 158 22.66 7.76 -0.08
CA ARG A 158 22.46 9.20 -0.31
C ARG A 158 23.74 10.01 -0.05
N ILE A 159 24.46 9.70 1.03
CA ILE A 159 25.74 10.35 1.35
C ILE A 159 26.78 10.02 0.27
N GLY A 160 26.95 8.74 -0.05
CA GLY A 160 27.92 8.29 -1.06
C GLY A 160 27.66 8.89 -2.43
N VAL A 161 26.39 9.00 -2.85
CA VAL A 161 26.01 9.66 -4.11
C VAL A 161 26.34 11.16 -4.08
N ALA A 162 26.12 11.84 -2.96
CA ALA A 162 26.44 13.27 -2.84
C ALA A 162 27.95 13.53 -2.93
N GLU A 163 28.76 12.72 -2.23
CA GLU A 163 30.22 12.80 -2.26
C GLU A 163 30.79 12.45 -3.64
N TRP A 164 30.26 11.40 -4.25
CA TRP A 164 30.62 10.99 -5.60
C TRP A 164 30.29 12.08 -6.63
N ARG A 165 29.11 12.70 -6.53
CA ARG A 165 28.71 13.84 -7.38
C ARG A 165 29.62 15.04 -7.24
N LEU A 166 30.03 15.35 -6.01
CA LEU A 166 30.96 16.44 -5.76
C LEU A 166 32.32 16.15 -6.39
N SER A 167 32.81 14.91 -6.25
CA SER A 167 34.07 14.46 -6.84
C SER A 167 34.02 14.47 -8.37
N LEU A 168 32.89 14.03 -8.95
CA LEU A 168 32.62 14.09 -10.38
C LEU A 168 32.63 15.53 -10.89
N LYS A 169 31.94 16.45 -10.21
CA LYS A 169 31.93 17.88 -10.59
C LYS A 169 33.34 18.49 -10.52
N LYS A 170 34.13 18.17 -9.49
CA LYS A 170 35.53 18.63 -9.37
C LYS A 170 36.42 18.09 -10.49
N ALA A 171 36.26 16.82 -10.87
CA ALA A 171 36.98 16.22 -11.98
C ALA A 171 36.56 16.82 -13.33
N TRP A 172 35.27 17.14 -13.49
CA TRP A 172 34.72 17.77 -14.69
C TRP A 172 35.32 19.16 -14.95
N VAL A 173 35.34 20.04 -13.95
CA VAL A 173 35.94 21.38 -14.08
C VAL A 173 37.42 21.32 -14.46
N ARG A 174 38.17 20.33 -13.94
CA ARG A 174 39.58 20.12 -14.32
C ARG A 174 39.74 19.66 -15.77
N LYS A 175 38.82 18.82 -16.26
CA LYS A 175 38.79 18.38 -17.66
C LYS A 175 38.60 19.58 -18.59
N GLU A 176 37.66 20.48 -18.28
CA GLU A 176 37.45 21.71 -19.07
C GLU A 176 38.68 22.62 -19.09
N SER A 177 39.48 22.59 -18.03
CA SER A 177 40.73 23.35 -17.92
C SER A 177 41.88 22.78 -18.78
N GLY A 178 41.69 21.63 -19.46
CA GLY A 178 42.64 21.07 -20.45
C GLY A 178 43.38 19.78 -20.03
N ASP A 179 43.17 19.27 -18.81
CA ASP A 179 43.88 18.08 -18.29
C ASP A 179 43.18 16.75 -18.69
N ASN A 180 43.19 16.40 -19.98
CA ASN A 180 42.51 15.19 -20.49
C ASN A 180 43.09 13.87 -19.95
N SER A 181 44.41 13.77 -19.77
CA SER A 181 45.07 12.54 -19.27
C SER A 181 44.63 12.20 -17.84
N LYS A 182 44.54 13.20 -16.95
CA LYS A 182 44.03 13.01 -15.58
C LYS A 182 42.53 12.74 -15.55
N TRP A 183 41.78 13.16 -16.57
CA TRP A 183 40.35 12.90 -16.65
C TRP A 183 40.08 11.41 -16.81
N ASP A 184 40.82 10.71 -17.67
CA ASP A 184 40.58 9.28 -17.94
C ASP A 184 40.77 8.44 -16.67
N GLU A 185 41.88 8.63 -15.95
CA GLU A 185 42.16 7.96 -14.66
C GLU A 185 41.09 8.27 -13.60
N ASN A 186 40.71 9.54 -13.46
CA ASN A 186 39.65 9.95 -12.54
C ASN A 186 38.29 9.36 -12.94
N SER A 187 38.00 9.28 -14.24
CA SER A 187 36.74 8.75 -14.75
C SER A 187 36.59 7.27 -14.43
N ASP A 188 37.67 6.49 -14.53
CA ASP A 188 37.64 5.06 -14.22
C ASP A 188 37.50 4.82 -12.71
N SER A 189 38.19 5.59 -11.89
CA SER A 189 37.99 5.59 -10.44
C SER A 189 36.55 5.94 -10.05
N LEU A 190 35.97 6.98 -10.67
CA LEU A 190 34.58 7.37 -10.44
C LEU A 190 33.57 6.32 -10.93
N LYS A 191 33.85 5.61 -12.02
CA LYS A 191 33.02 4.47 -12.48
C LYS A 191 33.05 3.32 -11.48
N LEU A 192 34.21 3.01 -10.89
CA LEU A 192 34.32 2.00 -9.84
C LEU A 192 33.53 2.38 -8.58
N GLN A 193 33.63 3.64 -8.15
CA GLN A 193 32.80 4.16 -7.05
C GLN A 193 31.31 4.07 -7.36
N LEU A 194 30.90 4.40 -8.58
CA LEU A 194 29.52 4.28 -9.02
C LEU A 194 29.02 2.82 -8.98
N ARG A 195 29.86 1.86 -9.37
CA ARG A 195 29.55 0.43 -9.25
C ARG A 195 29.34 0.02 -7.79
N SER A 196 30.19 0.48 -6.87
CA SER A 196 30.05 0.22 -5.43
C SER A 196 28.74 0.81 -4.88
N ILE A 197 28.38 2.03 -5.28
CA ILE A 197 27.08 2.63 -4.93
C ILE A 197 25.93 1.79 -5.49
N ASN A 198 26.00 1.35 -6.74
CA ASN A 198 24.97 0.52 -7.36
C ASN A 198 24.83 -0.86 -6.69
N ASP A 199 25.91 -1.45 -6.18
CA ASP A 199 25.86 -2.67 -5.38
C ASP A 199 25.07 -2.44 -4.07
N LYS A 200 25.28 -1.29 -3.40
CA LYS A 200 24.47 -0.90 -2.24
C LYS A 200 23.00 -0.69 -2.61
N VAL A 201 22.73 -0.04 -3.74
CA VAL A 201 21.36 0.15 -4.26
C VAL A 201 20.69 -1.20 -4.54
N PHE A 202 21.43 -2.15 -5.10
CA PHE A 202 20.92 -3.49 -5.34
C PHE A 202 20.57 -4.18 -4.02
N ARG A 203 21.49 -4.18 -3.02
CA ARG A 203 21.19 -4.72 -1.68
C ARG A 203 19.97 -4.05 -1.05
N TYR A 204 19.88 -2.73 -1.12
CA TYR A 204 18.74 -1.96 -0.62
C TYR A 204 17.42 -2.42 -1.25
N ASN A 205 17.40 -2.59 -2.57
CA ASN A 205 16.20 -3.03 -3.28
C ASN A 205 15.74 -4.44 -2.91
N LEU A 206 16.64 -5.30 -2.39
CA LEU A 206 16.32 -6.64 -1.92
C LEU A 206 15.70 -6.64 -0.52
N ILE A 207 16.08 -5.70 0.34
CA ILE A 207 15.66 -5.68 1.76
C ILE A 207 14.49 -4.72 2.04
N VAL A 208 14.22 -3.79 1.13
CA VAL A 208 13.19 -2.77 1.35
C VAL A 208 11.78 -3.31 1.05
N PRO A 209 10.75 -2.91 1.80
CA PRO A 209 9.36 -3.18 1.43
C PRO A 209 9.02 -2.68 0.01
N PHE A 210 8.09 -3.38 -0.64
CA PHE A 210 7.67 -3.04 -2.00
C PHE A 210 7.23 -1.57 -2.13
N GLY A 211 7.50 -0.96 -3.30
CA GLY A 211 7.16 0.44 -3.57
C GLY A 211 8.17 1.48 -3.05
N ARG A 212 9.22 1.07 -2.33
CA ARG A 212 10.31 1.95 -1.87
C ARG A 212 11.66 1.71 -2.57
N GLN A 213 11.69 0.82 -3.56
CA GLN A 213 12.88 0.51 -4.35
C GLN A 213 13.33 1.73 -5.16
N MET A 214 14.63 1.79 -5.48
CA MET A 214 15.24 2.88 -6.24
C MET A 214 15.94 2.38 -7.51
N SER A 215 16.00 3.25 -8.53
CA SER A 215 16.73 2.96 -9.76
C SER A 215 18.23 3.09 -9.55
N GLY A 216 19.00 2.16 -10.10
CA GLY A 216 20.46 2.29 -10.18
C GLY A 216 20.90 3.52 -10.98
N PHE A 217 22.09 4.02 -10.68
CA PHE A 217 22.69 5.18 -11.33
C PHE A 217 23.45 4.76 -12.58
N LYS A 218 23.35 5.55 -13.65
CA LYS A 218 24.04 5.34 -14.92
C LYS A 218 25.03 6.46 -15.17
N TRP A 219 26.22 6.11 -15.64
CA TRP A 219 27.31 7.07 -15.88
C TRP A 219 26.91 8.13 -16.89
N GLU A 220 26.34 7.71 -18.02
CA GLU A 220 26.00 8.55 -19.17
C GLU A 220 24.96 9.60 -18.78
N LYS A 221 23.95 9.18 -18.01
CA LYS A 221 22.88 10.07 -17.52
C LYS A 221 23.44 11.12 -16.56
N GLU A 222 24.41 10.74 -15.74
CA GLU A 222 25.00 11.66 -14.78
C GLU A 222 25.89 12.71 -15.45
N VAL A 223 26.68 12.31 -16.46
CA VAL A 223 27.49 13.22 -17.29
C VAL A 223 26.60 14.15 -18.11
N ALA A 224 25.53 13.63 -18.73
CA ALA A 224 24.59 14.46 -19.50
C ALA A 224 24.01 15.61 -18.66
N ARG A 225 23.67 15.34 -17.41
CA ARG A 225 23.17 16.36 -16.48
C ARG A 225 24.17 17.48 -16.19
N LEU A 226 25.48 17.20 -16.23
CA LEU A 226 26.50 18.25 -16.05
C LEU A 226 26.51 19.19 -17.26
N ASN A 227 26.42 18.63 -18.46
CA ASN A 227 26.32 19.41 -19.70
C ASN A 227 25.06 20.30 -19.73
N GLU A 228 23.93 19.82 -19.21
CA GLU A 228 22.67 20.58 -19.17
C GLU A 228 22.72 21.76 -18.19
N VAL A 229 23.40 21.61 -17.05
CA VAL A 229 23.53 22.68 -16.04
C VAL A 229 24.37 23.86 -16.55
N GLU A 230 25.24 23.61 -17.54
CA GLU A 230 26.17 24.58 -18.12
C GLU A 230 25.58 25.33 -19.33
N GLN A 231 24.44 24.88 -19.84
CA GLN A 231 23.66 25.49 -20.91
C GLN A 231 22.35 26.08 -20.33
N PRO A 232 22.39 27.13 -19.47
CA PRO A 232 21.17 27.83 -19.13
C PRO A 232 20.60 28.44 -20.41
N SER A 233 19.37 28.05 -20.75
CA SER A 233 18.52 28.59 -21.83
C SER A 233 18.92 30.00 -22.27
N SER A 234 19.49 30.10 -23.47
CA SER A 234 19.54 31.35 -24.23
C SER A 234 18.14 31.77 -24.67
#